data_AF-A0A3C0JD04-F1
#
_entry.id   AF-A0A3C0JD04-F1
#
_cell.length_a   1.000
_cell.length_b   1.000
_cell.length_c   1.000
_cell.angle_alpha   90.00
_cell.angle_beta   90.00
_cell.angle_gamma   90.00
#
_symmetry.space_group_name_H-M   'P 1'
#
loop_
_entity.id
_entity.type
_entity.pdbx_description
1 polymer ?
#
loop_
_entity_poly.entity_id
_entity_poly.type
_entity_poly.pdbx_seq_one_letter_code
_entity_poly.pdbx_strand_id
1 'polypeptide(L)'
;MTQWYFITGTNAADRVGPLDDAAAQAHAQRNPAALCWREGLRGWKPVREMPEFAADGATAAPPPPPRGYGTGADEIDFRIVGHDMQFVEVELDPGESAVAEAGALMFKDAAVQMETVFGDGSRGASGGGGLMDKLLGAGKRLVTGESLFTTVYTHTGNGKAKVAFAAPYPGTVLALKLSEYGGRLICQKDSFLAGARGVSLGIAFQRNIMTGLFGGEGFIMQKLEGDGWVFVHAGGTLVQRELAAGERLDVDTGCVVAYTSTVNFDVRRVAGLKSMFFGGEGVFLATLTGPGHVWLQSLPFSRLAGRMFAAAPQGGGQSRGEGSVLGGLGRILDGDNNF
;
A
#
# COMPACT_ATOMS: atom_id res chain seq x y z
N MET A 1 45.99 24.50 -25.49
CA MET A 1 45.37 23.27 -26.03
C MET A 1 44.77 22.54 -24.86
N THR A 2 43.48 22.23 -24.91
CA THR A 2 42.82 21.51 -23.83
C THR A 2 43.25 20.04 -23.89
N GLN A 3 43.51 19.43 -22.74
CA GLN A 3 43.86 18.01 -22.65
C GLN A 3 42.70 17.25 -22.04
N TRP A 4 42.22 16.22 -22.74
CA TRP A 4 41.07 15.42 -22.35
C TRP A 4 41.46 14.02 -21.95
N TYR A 5 40.74 13.48 -20.98
CA TYR A 5 40.86 12.09 -20.55
C TYR A 5 39.49 11.43 -20.61
N PHE A 6 39.44 10.14 -20.90
CA PHE A 6 38.23 9.33 -21.02
C PHE A 6 38.34 8.05 -20.20
N ILE A 7 37.21 7.50 -19.75
CA ILE A 7 37.09 6.16 -19.17
C ILE A 7 36.00 5.41 -19.95
N THR A 8 36.39 4.30 -20.57
CA THR A 8 35.52 3.47 -21.44
C THR A 8 35.28 2.10 -20.77
N GLY A 9 34.70 2.08 -19.57
CA GLY A 9 34.48 0.84 -18.81
C GLY A 9 34.00 1.07 -17.38
N THR A 10 33.69 -0.01 -16.66
CA THR A 10 33.29 0.04 -15.23
C THR A 10 34.47 0.12 -14.27
N ASN A 11 35.70 -0.08 -14.75
CA ASN A 11 36.93 0.01 -13.96
C ASN A 11 37.75 1.24 -14.35
N ALA A 12 38.32 1.92 -13.35
CA ALA A 12 39.16 3.11 -13.54
C ALA A 12 40.49 2.85 -14.29
N ALA A 13 40.80 1.59 -14.60
CA ALA A 13 42.00 1.19 -15.34
C ALA A 13 41.90 1.44 -16.85
N ASP A 14 40.69 1.56 -17.41
CA ASP A 14 40.46 1.78 -18.84
C ASP A 14 40.47 3.28 -19.19
N ARG A 15 41.51 3.98 -18.72
CA ARG A 15 41.68 5.43 -18.92
C ARG A 15 42.43 5.72 -20.22
N VAL A 16 41.84 6.52 -21.09
CA VAL A 16 42.43 6.97 -22.36
C VAL A 16 42.74 8.46 -22.28
N GLY A 17 43.98 8.86 -22.55
CA GLY A 17 44.41 10.27 -22.62
C GLY A 17 45.86 10.48 -22.18
N PRO A 18 46.38 11.71 -22.26
CA PRO A 18 45.65 12.90 -22.68
C PRO A 18 45.43 12.98 -24.20
N LEU A 19 44.25 13.42 -24.62
CA LEU A 19 43.88 13.67 -26.01
C LEU A 19 43.74 15.18 -26.23
N ASP A 20 44.13 15.66 -27.41
CA ASP A 20 43.80 17.01 -27.86
C ASP A 20 42.33 17.12 -28.27
N ASP A 21 41.85 18.33 -28.55
CA ASP A 21 40.43 18.59 -28.84
C ASP A 21 39.91 17.77 -30.05
N ALA A 22 40.70 17.62 -31.10
CA ALA A 22 40.30 16.86 -32.29
C ALA A 22 40.24 15.34 -32.03
N ALA A 23 41.25 14.79 -31.35
CA ALA A 23 41.28 13.39 -30.97
C ALA A 23 40.20 13.06 -29.92
N ALA A 24 39.92 13.98 -29.00
CA ALA A 24 38.86 13.87 -28.00
C ALA A 24 37.49 13.81 -28.67
N GLN A 25 37.21 14.66 -29.66
CA GLN A 25 35.94 14.66 -30.38
C GLN A 25 35.73 13.35 -31.18
N ALA A 26 36.76 12.86 -31.86
CA ALA A 26 36.70 11.56 -32.55
C ALA A 26 36.57 10.37 -31.59
N HIS A 27 37.12 10.46 -30.38
CA HIS A 27 37.00 9.41 -29.35
C HIS A 27 35.61 9.42 -28.69
N ALA A 28 35.06 10.60 -28.42
CA ALA A 28 33.72 10.81 -27.90
C ALA A 28 32.63 10.29 -28.84
N GLN A 29 32.76 10.53 -30.15
CA GLN A 29 31.84 10.01 -31.16
C GLN A 29 31.82 8.47 -31.22
N ARG A 30 32.98 7.83 -31.01
CA ARG A 30 33.10 6.36 -30.97
C ARG A 30 32.63 5.75 -29.65
N ASN A 31 32.67 6.50 -28.56
CA ASN A 31 32.38 6.03 -27.20
C ASN A 31 31.40 6.96 -26.47
N PRO A 32 30.13 7.06 -26.90
CA PRO A 32 29.18 8.03 -26.36
C PRO A 32 28.77 7.79 -24.90
N ALA A 33 28.97 6.56 -24.40
CA ALA A 33 28.70 6.18 -23.01
C ALA A 33 29.90 6.41 -22.06
N ALA A 34 31.04 6.88 -22.57
CA ALA A 34 32.24 7.09 -21.77
C ALA A 34 32.07 8.28 -20.80
N LEU A 35 32.88 8.27 -19.74
CA LEU A 35 33.10 9.44 -18.91
C LEU A 35 34.32 10.20 -19.43
N CYS A 36 34.27 11.52 -19.41
CA CYS A 36 35.36 12.39 -19.83
C CYS A 36 35.72 13.40 -18.74
N TRP A 37 36.96 13.87 -18.75
CA TRP A 37 37.45 14.89 -17.84
C TRP A 37 38.48 15.77 -18.52
N ARG A 38 38.49 17.05 -18.16
CA ARG A 38 39.52 18.02 -18.52
C ARG A 38 39.75 19.00 -17.37
N GLU A 39 40.87 19.69 -17.42
CA GLU A 39 41.18 20.76 -16.47
C GLU A 39 40.06 21.81 -16.44
N GLY A 40 39.57 22.12 -15.23
CA GLY A 40 38.42 23.00 -15.00
C GLY A 40 37.08 22.29 -14.76
N LEU A 41 36.96 20.98 -15.00
CA LEU A 41 35.76 20.21 -14.65
C LEU A 41 35.78 19.71 -13.21
N ARG A 42 34.65 19.88 -12.51
CA ARG A 42 34.39 19.29 -11.19
C ARG A 42 34.06 17.80 -11.34
N GLY A 43 35.10 16.99 -11.51
CA GLY A 43 34.99 15.53 -11.65
C GLY A 43 34.62 15.05 -13.04
N TRP A 44 34.61 13.73 -13.21
CA TRP A 44 34.30 13.04 -14.47
C TRP A 44 32.85 13.28 -14.88
N LYS A 45 32.63 13.63 -16.15
CA LYS A 45 31.31 13.91 -16.71
C LYS A 45 31.00 12.98 -17.88
N PRO A 46 29.75 12.53 -18.06
CA PRO A 46 29.36 11.77 -19.25
C PRO A 46 29.63 12.55 -20.53
N VAL A 47 30.19 11.88 -21.55
CA VAL A 47 30.47 12.49 -22.86
C VAL A 47 29.23 13.14 -23.48
N ARG A 48 28.07 12.50 -23.34
CA ARG A 48 26.77 13.01 -23.82
C ARG A 48 26.30 14.33 -23.16
N GLU A 49 26.86 14.69 -22.02
CA GLU A 49 26.52 15.92 -21.29
C GLU A 49 27.48 17.07 -21.63
N MET A 50 28.53 16.80 -22.42
CA MET A 50 29.51 17.80 -22.82
C MET A 50 29.07 18.47 -24.13
N PRO A 51 28.74 19.77 -24.10
CA PRO A 51 28.36 20.50 -25.31
C PRO A 51 29.49 20.54 -26.36
N GLU A 52 30.75 20.40 -25.93
CA GLU A 52 31.91 20.36 -26.83
C GLU A 52 31.97 19.11 -27.72
N PHE A 53 31.24 18.04 -27.37
CA PHE A 53 31.15 16.81 -28.16
C PHE A 53 29.79 16.64 -28.85
N ALA A 54 28.88 17.58 -28.70
CA ALA A 54 27.64 17.61 -29.46
C ALA A 54 27.97 17.84 -30.95
N ALA A 55 27.47 17.00 -31.83
CA ALA A 55 27.68 17.17 -33.27
C ALA A 55 26.97 18.44 -33.76
N ASP A 56 27.72 19.37 -34.35
CA ASP A 56 27.19 20.56 -35.00
C ASP A 56 26.12 20.17 -36.02
N GLY A 57 24.87 20.54 -35.73
CA GLY A 57 23.72 20.32 -36.61
C GLY A 57 22.67 19.32 -36.11
N ALA A 58 22.94 18.57 -35.04
CA ALA A 58 21.86 17.88 -34.33
C ALA A 58 21.35 18.83 -33.24
N THR A 59 20.29 19.57 -33.54
CA THR A 59 19.42 20.13 -32.50
C THR A 59 19.19 19.03 -31.49
N ALA A 60 19.73 19.18 -30.27
CA ALA A 60 19.56 18.21 -29.21
C ALA A 60 18.09 17.84 -29.20
N ALA A 61 17.78 16.58 -29.57
CA ALA A 61 16.44 16.07 -29.35
C ALA A 61 16.16 16.40 -27.88
N PRO A 62 15.03 17.05 -27.57
CA PRO A 62 14.70 17.37 -26.19
C PRO A 62 14.94 16.11 -25.37
N PRO A 63 15.46 16.22 -24.12
CA PRO A 63 15.58 15.05 -23.26
C PRO A 63 14.29 14.24 -23.41
N PRO A 64 14.35 12.91 -23.58
CA PRO A 64 13.13 12.12 -23.70
C PRO A 64 12.21 12.62 -22.59
N PRO A 65 10.97 13.04 -22.90
CA PRO A 65 10.08 13.59 -21.89
C PRO A 65 10.17 12.64 -20.69
N PRO A 66 10.39 13.14 -19.45
CA PRO A 66 10.64 12.30 -18.28
C PRO A 66 9.63 11.18 -18.36
N ARG A 67 10.09 9.93 -18.62
CA ARG A 67 9.29 8.82 -19.20
C ARG A 67 7.84 9.11 -18.90
N GLY A 68 7.15 9.71 -19.90
CA GLY A 68 5.87 10.38 -19.62
C GLY A 68 5.08 9.45 -18.73
N TYR A 69 4.75 9.89 -17.51
CA TYR A 69 4.14 9.08 -16.44
C TYR A 69 3.30 8.04 -17.17
N GLY A 70 3.78 6.80 -17.19
CA GLY A 70 3.05 5.77 -17.90
C GLY A 70 1.65 5.83 -17.32
N THR A 71 0.63 5.56 -18.14
CA THR A 71 -0.67 5.24 -17.55
C THR A 71 -0.63 3.94 -16.73
N GLY A 72 0.56 3.31 -16.58
CA GLY A 72 0.87 2.17 -15.74
C GLY A 72 1.54 2.58 -14.42
N ALA A 73 1.47 1.68 -13.46
CA ALA A 73 1.99 1.85 -12.12
C ALA A 73 3.52 1.82 -12.05
N ASP A 74 4.08 2.44 -11.00
CA ASP A 74 5.52 2.43 -10.74
C ASP A 74 6.04 0.98 -10.62
N GLU A 75 7.20 0.69 -11.22
CA GLU A 75 7.91 -0.56 -10.98
C GLU A 75 8.56 -0.49 -9.60
N ILE A 76 8.13 -1.33 -8.67
CA ILE A 76 8.67 -1.35 -7.31
C ILE A 76 9.42 -2.65 -7.03
N ASP A 77 10.62 -2.52 -6.49
CA ASP A 77 11.36 -3.62 -5.91
C ASP A 77 10.89 -3.85 -4.47
N PHE A 78 10.82 -5.09 -4.02
CA PHE A 78 10.37 -5.39 -2.66
C PHE A 78 10.99 -6.65 -2.06
N ARG A 79 10.92 -6.73 -0.74
CA ARG A 79 11.26 -7.91 0.04
C ARG A 79 10.20 -8.15 1.11
N ILE A 80 9.67 -9.37 1.17
CA ILE A 80 8.85 -9.83 2.30
C ILE A 80 9.78 -10.37 3.38
N VAL A 81 9.64 -9.83 4.59
CA VAL A 81 10.49 -10.17 5.74
C VAL A 81 9.64 -10.86 6.81
N GLY A 82 10.17 -11.94 7.37
CA GLY A 82 9.48 -12.77 8.36
C GLY A 82 9.03 -14.12 7.80
N HIS A 83 8.69 -15.04 8.70
CA HIS A 83 8.15 -16.36 8.34
C HIS A 83 6.65 -16.41 8.64
N ASP A 84 6.29 -16.36 9.93
CA ASP A 84 4.89 -16.46 10.37
C ASP A 84 4.20 -15.10 10.58
N MET A 85 4.99 -14.05 10.87
CA MET A 85 4.52 -12.68 11.05
C MET A 85 5.34 -11.80 10.12
N GLN A 86 4.73 -11.46 8.98
CA GLN A 86 5.44 -10.84 7.86
C GLN A 86 5.13 -9.36 7.74
N PHE A 87 6.11 -8.62 7.23
CA PHE A 87 5.96 -7.26 6.71
C PHE A 87 6.63 -7.16 5.34
N VAL A 88 6.27 -6.15 4.55
CA VAL A 88 6.91 -5.88 3.26
C VAL A 88 7.79 -4.65 3.37
N GLU A 89 9.03 -4.76 2.90
CA GLU A 89 9.94 -3.64 2.66
C GLU A 89 9.92 -3.35 1.16
N VAL A 90 9.48 -2.16 0.78
CA VAL A 90 9.49 -1.66 -0.60
C VAL A 90 10.70 -0.75 -0.77
N GLU A 91 11.46 -0.99 -1.83
CA GLU A 91 12.57 -0.15 -2.26
C GLU A 91 12.09 0.76 -3.40
N LEU A 92 12.42 2.04 -3.29
CA LEU A 92 12.00 3.11 -4.18
C LEU A 92 13.24 3.79 -4.76
N ASP A 93 13.28 3.95 -6.08
CA ASP A 93 14.21 4.83 -6.76
C ASP A 93 13.75 6.31 -6.65
N PRO A 94 14.62 7.30 -6.92
CA PRO A 94 14.27 8.71 -6.78
C PRO A 94 13.06 9.10 -7.63
N GLY A 95 12.00 9.59 -6.97
CA GLY A 95 10.74 9.98 -7.58
C GLY A 95 9.65 8.91 -7.60
N GLU A 96 9.98 7.64 -7.32
CA GLU A 96 8.99 6.57 -7.21
C GLU A 96 8.16 6.69 -5.94
N SER A 97 6.94 6.15 -5.97
CA SER A 97 6.10 6.11 -4.78
C SER A 97 5.40 4.76 -4.56
N ALA A 98 5.13 4.48 -3.29
CA ALA A 98 4.20 3.44 -2.85
C ALA A 98 2.94 4.08 -2.26
N VAL A 99 1.82 3.38 -2.34
CA VAL A 99 0.56 3.70 -1.65
C VAL A 99 0.29 2.68 -0.56
N ALA A 100 -0.24 3.09 0.58
CA ALA A 100 -0.65 2.18 1.65
C ALA A 100 -1.86 2.68 2.44
N GLU A 101 -2.52 1.76 3.14
CA GLU A 101 -3.59 2.11 4.07
C GLU A 101 -3.04 2.94 5.25
N ALA A 102 -3.88 3.83 5.78
CA ALA A 102 -3.55 4.58 6.97
C ALA A 102 -3.22 3.64 8.15
N GLY A 103 -2.06 3.86 8.78
CA GLY A 103 -1.60 3.04 9.91
C GLY A 103 -0.80 1.79 9.54
N ALA A 104 -0.62 1.49 8.24
CA ALA A 104 0.21 0.37 7.79
C ALA A 104 1.73 0.65 7.88
N LEU A 105 2.15 1.92 8.02
CA LEU A 105 3.57 2.27 8.10
C LEU A 105 4.24 1.63 9.32
N MET A 106 5.31 0.87 9.06
CA MET A 106 6.21 0.35 10.10
C MET A 106 7.44 1.26 10.27
N PHE A 107 8.20 1.46 9.19
CA PHE A 107 9.33 2.39 9.15
C PHE A 107 9.54 2.92 7.73
N LYS A 108 10.30 4.01 7.61
CA LYS A 108 10.75 4.54 6.32
C LYS A 108 12.10 5.21 6.49
N ASP A 109 12.87 5.25 5.41
CA ASP A 109 14.06 6.09 5.35
C ASP A 109 13.69 7.58 5.43
N ALA A 110 14.65 8.39 5.87
CA ALA A 110 14.46 9.83 6.02
C ALA A 110 14.11 10.52 4.69
N ALA A 111 14.60 9.98 3.57
CA ALA A 111 14.39 10.51 2.22
C ALA A 111 13.03 10.16 1.61
N VAL A 112 12.16 9.42 2.31
CA VAL A 112 10.80 9.12 1.87
C VAL A 112 9.83 10.10 2.54
N GLN A 113 9.09 10.87 1.77
CA GLN A 113 8.06 11.78 2.26
C GLN A 113 6.69 11.13 2.23
N MET A 114 5.83 11.51 3.17
CA MET A 114 4.48 10.99 3.31
C MET A 114 3.47 12.09 3.01
N GLU A 115 2.53 11.80 2.13
CA GLU A 115 1.38 12.66 1.86
C GLU A 115 0.09 11.86 2.01
N THR A 116 -0.81 12.31 2.88
CA THR A 116 -2.14 11.71 2.98
C THR A 116 -3.02 12.29 1.89
N VAL A 117 -3.45 11.44 0.96
CA VAL A 117 -4.34 11.81 -0.13
C VAL A 117 -5.74 11.28 0.19
N PHE A 118 -6.72 12.18 0.11
CA PHE A 118 -8.13 11.80 0.17
C PHE A 118 -8.56 11.29 -1.21
N GLY A 119 -8.64 9.97 -1.39
CA GLY A 119 -8.94 9.30 -2.67
C GLY A 119 -7.98 8.15 -3.00
N ASP A 120 -8.06 7.66 -4.24
CA ASP A 120 -7.38 6.45 -4.72
C ASP A 120 -5.88 6.60 -5.04
N GLY A 121 -5.29 7.78 -4.81
CA GLY A 121 -3.86 8.04 -5.04
C GLY A 121 -3.40 8.00 -6.50
N SER A 122 -4.29 7.73 -7.47
CA SER A 122 -3.94 7.54 -8.89
C SER A 122 -3.71 8.86 -9.65
N ARG A 123 -4.15 9.99 -9.10
CA ARG A 123 -3.98 11.33 -9.70
C ARG A 123 -3.06 12.20 -8.84
N GLY A 124 -1.99 12.69 -9.47
CA GLY A 124 -0.94 13.48 -8.82
C GLY A 124 -1.44 14.74 -8.10
N ALA A 125 -0.72 15.12 -7.05
CA ALA A 125 -0.91 16.31 -6.23
C ALA A 125 -0.56 17.63 -6.95
N SER A 126 -0.91 17.75 -8.24
CA SER A 126 -0.75 18.97 -9.04
C SER A 126 -2.11 19.59 -9.31
N GLY A 127 -2.68 20.20 -8.27
CA GLY A 127 -3.91 20.98 -8.35
C GLY A 127 -3.95 22.00 -7.23
N GLY A 128 -3.68 23.27 -7.56
CA GLY A 128 -3.69 24.42 -6.65
C GLY A 128 -5.09 24.80 -6.14
N GLY A 129 -5.76 23.88 -5.46
CA GLY A 129 -7.05 24.11 -4.80
C GLY A 129 -6.83 24.46 -3.32
N GLY A 130 -7.31 25.63 -2.91
CA GLY A 130 -7.23 26.10 -1.52
C GLY A 130 -7.92 25.15 -0.53
N LEU A 131 -7.70 25.38 0.77
CA LEU A 131 -8.23 24.58 1.88
C LEU A 131 -9.76 24.37 1.81
N MET A 132 -10.50 25.34 1.25
CA MET A 132 -11.94 25.26 1.01
C MET A 132 -12.32 24.25 -0.11
N ASP A 133 -11.50 24.14 -1.15
CA ASP A 133 -11.74 23.25 -2.30
C ASP A 133 -11.41 21.79 -1.94
N LYS A 134 -10.41 21.58 -1.07
CA LYS A 134 -10.11 20.29 -0.44
C LYS A 134 -11.23 19.82 0.50
N LEU A 135 -11.86 20.74 1.26
CA LEU A 135 -12.99 20.41 2.14
C LEU A 135 -14.30 20.19 1.37
N LEU A 136 -14.56 20.95 0.30
CA LEU A 136 -15.70 20.72 -0.60
C LEU A 136 -15.54 19.43 -1.40
N GLY A 137 -14.33 19.09 -1.83
CA GLY A 137 -13.99 17.81 -2.46
C GLY A 137 -14.15 16.63 -1.49
N ALA A 138 -13.69 16.77 -0.24
CA ALA A 138 -13.90 15.78 0.80
C ALA A 138 -15.39 15.62 1.16
N GLY A 139 -16.14 16.72 1.25
CA GLY A 139 -17.58 16.73 1.53
C GLY A 139 -18.42 16.11 0.42
N LYS A 140 -18.08 16.35 -0.85
CA LYS A 140 -18.77 15.75 -2.00
C LYS A 140 -18.46 14.26 -2.17
N ARG A 141 -17.28 13.81 -1.71
CA ARG A 141 -16.85 12.40 -1.73
C ARG A 141 -17.35 11.56 -0.54
N LEU A 142 -17.58 12.20 0.61
CA LEU A 142 -18.34 11.61 1.71
C LEU A 142 -19.78 11.25 1.27
N VAL A 143 -20.32 11.95 0.26
CA VAL A 143 -21.65 11.68 -0.32
C VAL A 143 -21.61 10.59 -1.42
N THR A 144 -20.46 10.34 -2.07
CA THR A 144 -20.29 9.26 -3.07
C THR A 144 -19.90 7.92 -2.46
N GLY A 145 -19.67 7.84 -1.14
CA GLY A 145 -19.34 6.60 -0.44
C GLY A 145 -17.88 6.16 -0.55
N GLU A 146 -17.02 6.93 -1.21
CA GLU A 146 -15.60 6.61 -1.45
C GLU A 146 -14.73 7.02 -0.25
N SER A 147 -14.95 6.42 0.92
CA SER A 147 -14.15 6.64 2.15
C SER A 147 -12.86 5.81 2.13
N LEU A 148 -11.96 6.09 1.17
CA LEU A 148 -10.62 5.50 1.14
C LEU A 148 -9.57 6.59 1.40
N PHE A 149 -9.00 6.56 2.59
CA PHE A 149 -7.81 7.34 2.94
C PHE A 149 -6.59 6.54 2.54
N THR A 150 -5.81 7.08 1.61
CA THR A 150 -4.58 6.43 1.14
C THR A 150 -3.40 7.35 1.45
N THR A 151 -2.35 6.80 2.05
CA THR A 151 -1.10 7.55 2.22
C THR A 151 -0.15 7.20 1.10
N VAL A 152 0.41 8.22 0.45
CA VAL A 152 1.42 8.10 -0.60
C VAL A 152 2.80 8.34 0.03
N TYR A 153 3.73 7.44 -0.26
CA TYR A 153 5.11 7.45 0.24
C TYR A 153 6.03 7.66 -0.95
N THR A 154 6.62 8.85 -1.09
CA THR A 154 7.42 9.24 -2.28
C THR A 154 8.88 9.40 -1.91
N HIS A 155 9.80 8.81 -2.68
CA HIS A 155 11.23 9.04 -2.48
C HIS A 155 11.65 10.39 -3.09
N THR A 156 12.10 11.34 -2.25
CA THR A 156 12.50 12.70 -2.68
C THR A 156 14.01 12.95 -2.58
N GLY A 157 14.82 11.89 -2.45
CA GLY A 157 16.27 11.97 -2.25
C GLY A 157 17.07 11.46 -3.45
N ASN A 158 18.29 11.00 -3.18
CA ASN A 158 19.16 10.36 -4.16
C ASN A 158 19.47 8.92 -3.70
N GLY A 159 19.80 8.04 -4.66
CA GLY A 159 20.05 6.62 -4.37
C GLY A 159 18.77 5.84 -4.18
N LYS A 160 18.86 4.68 -3.52
CA LYS A 160 17.70 3.84 -3.18
C LYS A 160 17.22 4.20 -1.77
N ALA A 161 15.91 4.25 -1.57
CA ALA A 161 15.31 4.45 -0.25
C ALA A 161 14.24 3.41 0.02
N LYS A 162 13.98 3.15 1.29
CA LYS A 162 13.08 2.08 1.73
C LYS A 162 11.91 2.58 2.54
N VAL A 163 10.77 1.92 2.36
CA VAL A 163 9.58 2.07 3.20
C VAL A 163 9.01 0.69 3.49
N ALA A 164 8.66 0.44 4.75
CA ALA A 164 8.13 -0.83 5.20
C ALA A 164 6.70 -0.72 5.73
N PHE A 165 5.88 -1.69 5.36
CA PHE A 165 4.47 -1.78 5.73
C PHE A 165 4.18 -3.09 6.46
N ALA A 166 3.45 -3.01 7.57
CA ALA A 166 3.01 -4.13 8.38
C ALA A 166 1.54 -3.99 8.75
N ALA A 167 0.80 -5.09 8.75
CA ALA A 167 -0.58 -5.10 9.22
C ALA A 167 -0.64 -5.08 10.76
N PRO A 168 -1.74 -4.58 11.36
CA PRO A 168 -1.86 -4.46 12.82
C PRO A 168 -2.22 -5.77 13.53
N TYR A 169 -2.10 -6.92 12.86
CA TYR A 169 -2.41 -8.24 13.41
C TYR A 169 -1.49 -9.33 12.81
N PRO A 170 -1.31 -10.48 13.50
CA PRO A 170 -0.40 -11.54 13.05
C PRO A 170 -0.87 -12.19 11.74
N GLY A 171 0.03 -12.35 10.79
CA GLY A 171 -0.27 -13.00 9.52
C GLY A 171 0.85 -12.90 8.49
N THR A 172 0.51 -13.31 7.27
CA THR A 172 1.42 -13.40 6.12
C THR A 172 1.11 -12.33 5.08
N VAL A 173 2.12 -11.93 4.31
CA VAL A 173 1.98 -10.95 3.24
C VAL A 173 2.06 -11.66 1.89
N LEU A 174 1.14 -11.34 0.99
CA LEU A 174 1.13 -11.78 -0.39
C LEU A 174 1.53 -10.61 -1.30
N ALA A 175 2.44 -10.86 -2.21
CA ALA A 175 2.71 -9.97 -3.33
C ALA A 175 1.97 -10.48 -4.57
N LEU A 176 1.10 -9.66 -5.13
CA LEU A 176 0.29 -9.99 -6.30
C LEU A 176 0.50 -8.92 -7.36
N LYS A 177 0.89 -9.31 -8.58
CA LYS A 177 1.03 -8.38 -9.69
C LYS A 177 -0.28 -8.30 -10.45
N LEU A 178 -0.93 -7.13 -10.48
CA LEU A 178 -2.28 -7.02 -11.05
C LEU A 178 -2.34 -7.40 -12.54
N SER A 179 -1.26 -7.14 -13.29
CA SER A 179 -1.14 -7.54 -14.70
C SER A 179 -1.23 -9.07 -14.92
N GLU A 180 -0.89 -9.89 -13.92
CA GLU A 180 -1.02 -11.36 -13.98
C GLU A 180 -2.47 -11.84 -13.76
N TYR A 181 -3.35 -10.95 -13.27
CA TYR A 181 -4.74 -11.24 -12.96
C TYR A 181 -5.73 -10.42 -13.81
N GLY A 182 -5.33 -10.07 -15.04
CA GLY A 182 -6.18 -9.29 -15.96
C GLY A 182 -6.34 -7.82 -15.56
N GLY A 183 -5.40 -7.29 -14.78
CA GLY A 183 -5.36 -5.90 -14.34
C GLY A 183 -6.34 -5.54 -13.23
N ARG A 184 -7.02 -6.53 -12.63
CA ARG A 184 -8.04 -6.30 -11.61
C ARG A 184 -8.15 -7.44 -10.62
N LEU A 185 -8.11 -7.09 -9.34
CA LEU A 185 -8.30 -8.01 -8.21
C LEU A 185 -9.30 -7.40 -7.22
N ILE A 186 -10.12 -8.24 -6.58
CA ILE A 186 -11.02 -7.78 -5.52
C ILE A 186 -10.43 -8.22 -4.18
N CYS A 187 -10.24 -7.28 -3.26
CA CYS A 187 -9.57 -7.46 -1.97
C CYS A 187 -10.46 -6.95 -0.84
N GLN A 188 -10.49 -7.63 0.30
CA GLN A 188 -11.16 -7.11 1.49
C GLN A 188 -10.39 -5.87 2.00
N LYS A 189 -11.12 -4.84 2.44
CA LYS A 189 -10.52 -3.54 2.81
C LYS A 189 -9.35 -3.68 3.78
N ASP A 190 -9.56 -4.34 4.93
CA ASP A 190 -8.53 -4.49 5.97
C ASP A 190 -7.44 -5.52 5.62
N SER A 191 -7.53 -6.14 4.44
CA SER A 191 -6.49 -7.01 3.89
C SER A 191 -5.54 -6.25 2.96
N PHE A 192 -5.94 -5.11 2.38
CA PHE A 192 -5.05 -4.32 1.54
C PHE A 192 -3.95 -3.67 2.41
N LEU A 193 -2.69 -3.98 2.12
CA LEU A 193 -1.56 -3.46 2.90
C LEU A 193 -0.90 -2.26 2.20
N ALA A 194 -0.47 -2.48 0.95
CA ALA A 194 0.23 -1.49 0.16
C ALA A 194 0.12 -1.81 -1.35
N GLY A 195 0.54 -0.88 -2.20
CA GLY A 195 0.66 -1.09 -3.64
C GLY A 195 1.58 -0.08 -4.30
N ALA A 196 1.95 -0.35 -5.55
CA ALA A 196 2.65 0.61 -6.39
C ALA A 196 1.77 1.83 -6.66
N ARG A 197 2.37 3.02 -6.73
CA ARG A 197 1.67 4.20 -7.23
C ARG A 197 1.15 3.93 -8.64
N GLY A 198 -0.10 4.30 -8.92
CA GLY A 198 -0.79 4.01 -10.18
C GLY A 198 -1.79 2.86 -10.08
N VAL A 199 -1.73 2.05 -9.01
CA VAL A 199 -2.86 1.19 -8.63
C VAL A 199 -4.01 2.06 -8.15
N SER A 200 -5.17 1.91 -8.77
CA SER A 200 -6.42 2.55 -8.36
C SER A 200 -7.20 1.67 -7.40
N LEU A 201 -7.61 2.26 -6.28
CA LEU A 201 -8.46 1.65 -5.27
C LEU A 201 -9.89 2.16 -5.42
N GLY A 202 -10.86 1.26 -5.50
CA GLY A 202 -12.28 1.61 -5.48
C GLY A 202 -13.11 0.62 -4.69
N ILE A 203 -14.38 0.90 -4.48
CA ILE A 203 -15.30 -0.04 -3.81
C ILE A 203 -15.89 -0.98 -4.86
N ALA A 204 -15.80 -2.29 -4.62
CA ALA A 204 -16.43 -3.33 -5.43
C ALA A 204 -17.74 -3.82 -4.81
N PHE A 205 -17.79 -3.89 -3.48
CA PHE A 205 -18.95 -4.32 -2.73
C PHE A 205 -18.92 -3.70 -1.35
N GLN A 206 -20.08 -3.26 -0.86
CA GLN A 206 -20.24 -2.77 0.50
C GLN A 206 -21.57 -3.26 1.08
N ARG A 207 -21.55 -3.75 2.31
CA ARG A 207 -22.74 -4.02 3.11
C ARG A 207 -22.55 -3.61 4.55
N ASN A 208 -23.58 -2.96 5.10
CA ASN A 208 -23.64 -2.52 6.49
C ASN A 208 -23.91 -3.70 7.43
N ILE A 209 -22.96 -4.64 7.51
CA ILE A 209 -22.95 -5.79 8.41
C ILE A 209 -21.70 -5.70 9.27
N MET A 210 -21.77 -6.16 10.52
CA MET A 210 -20.61 -6.17 11.43
C MET A 210 -19.94 -4.79 11.54
N THR A 211 -20.72 -3.69 11.50
CA THR A 211 -20.20 -2.32 11.49
C THR A 211 -19.31 -2.04 12.70
N GLY A 212 -19.64 -2.57 13.88
CA GLY A 212 -18.81 -2.44 15.07
C GLY A 212 -17.44 -3.14 15.01
N LEU A 213 -17.26 -4.12 14.10
CA LEU A 213 -16.02 -4.90 13.96
C LEU A 213 -15.18 -4.47 12.74
N PHE A 214 -15.80 -3.74 11.81
CA PHE A 214 -15.17 -3.22 10.59
C PHE A 214 -15.13 -1.68 10.60
N GLY A 215 -14.76 -1.08 11.74
CA GLY A 215 -14.49 0.36 11.83
C GLY A 215 -15.68 1.29 11.58
N GLY A 216 -16.92 0.80 11.66
CA GLY A 216 -18.16 1.57 11.50
C GLY A 216 -18.76 1.56 10.09
N GLU A 217 -17.99 1.23 9.06
CA GLU A 217 -18.43 1.27 7.66
C GLU A 217 -19.09 -0.04 7.19
N GLY A 218 -18.90 -1.12 7.95
CA GLY A 218 -19.37 -2.45 7.62
C GLY A 218 -18.39 -3.23 6.74
N PHE A 219 -18.87 -4.31 6.14
CA PHE A 219 -18.03 -5.16 5.30
C PHE A 219 -17.83 -4.54 3.91
N ILE A 220 -16.57 -4.29 3.56
CA ILE A 220 -16.17 -3.66 2.30
C ILE A 220 -15.18 -4.56 1.55
N MET A 221 -15.49 -4.82 0.28
CA MET A 221 -14.54 -5.32 -0.69
C MET A 221 -14.14 -4.18 -1.62
N GLN A 222 -12.84 -3.98 -1.77
CA GLN A 222 -12.25 -3.02 -2.69
C GLN A 222 -11.88 -3.70 -4.00
N LYS A 223 -12.00 -2.98 -5.11
CA LYS A 223 -11.35 -3.31 -6.37
C LYS A 223 -9.97 -2.64 -6.37
N LEU A 224 -8.95 -3.42 -6.73
CA LEU A 224 -7.60 -2.98 -7.03
C LEU A 224 -7.43 -3.09 -8.54
N GLU A 225 -7.20 -1.97 -9.23
CA GLU A 225 -7.10 -1.90 -10.69
C GLU A 225 -5.80 -1.25 -11.13
N GLY A 226 -5.13 -1.82 -12.13
CA GLY A 226 -3.83 -1.37 -12.62
C GLY A 226 -2.97 -2.53 -13.12
N ASP A 227 -1.68 -2.30 -13.32
CA ASP A 227 -0.71 -3.28 -13.83
C ASP A 227 0.46 -3.56 -12.86
N GLY A 228 0.57 -2.76 -11.79
CA GLY A 228 1.62 -2.83 -10.78
C GLY A 228 1.42 -3.90 -9.69
N TRP A 229 2.36 -3.91 -8.76
CA TRP A 229 2.33 -4.76 -7.58
C TRP A 229 1.35 -4.25 -6.53
N VAL A 230 0.63 -5.17 -5.91
CA VAL A 230 -0.13 -4.94 -4.67
C VAL A 230 0.29 -5.94 -3.62
N PHE A 231 0.26 -5.50 -2.37
CA PHE A 231 0.57 -6.29 -1.20
C PHE A 231 -0.69 -6.43 -0.37
N VAL A 232 -1.04 -7.68 -0.08
CA VAL A 232 -2.23 -8.05 0.67
C VAL A 232 -1.80 -8.82 1.90
N HIS A 233 -2.39 -8.52 3.05
CA HIS A 233 -2.16 -9.23 4.30
C HIS A 233 -3.26 -10.26 4.55
N ALA A 234 -2.86 -11.46 4.96
CA ALA A 234 -3.75 -12.53 5.39
C ALA A 234 -3.48 -12.89 6.86
N GLY A 235 -4.46 -12.66 7.73
CA GLY A 235 -4.39 -12.92 9.16
C GLY A 235 -4.29 -14.42 9.50
N GLY A 236 -3.28 -14.77 10.29
CA GLY A 236 -2.93 -16.16 10.55
C GLY A 236 -2.36 -16.84 9.30
N THR A 237 -2.94 -17.98 8.92
CA THR A 237 -2.48 -18.78 7.77
C THR A 237 -3.32 -18.51 6.54
N LEU A 238 -2.62 -18.34 5.41
CA LEU A 238 -3.21 -18.21 4.09
C LEU A 238 -3.64 -19.57 3.53
N VAL A 239 -4.82 -19.62 2.90
CA VAL A 239 -5.27 -20.73 2.06
C VAL A 239 -5.62 -20.20 0.68
N GLN A 240 -5.06 -20.83 -0.35
CA GLN A 240 -5.35 -20.54 -1.75
C GLN A 240 -6.25 -21.62 -2.35
N ARG A 241 -7.24 -21.22 -3.16
CA ARG A 241 -8.11 -22.14 -3.89
C ARG A 241 -8.38 -21.63 -5.29
N GLU A 242 -8.26 -22.54 -6.24
CA GLU A 242 -8.77 -22.36 -7.60
C GLU A 242 -10.18 -22.96 -7.64
N LEU A 243 -11.18 -22.15 -8.01
CA LEU A 243 -12.56 -22.61 -8.18
C LEU A 243 -12.80 -22.89 -9.66
N ALA A 244 -13.35 -24.06 -9.96
CA ALA A 244 -13.82 -24.37 -11.31
C ALA A 244 -15.08 -23.56 -11.66
N ALA A 245 -15.45 -23.52 -12.94
CA ALA A 245 -16.67 -22.84 -13.38
C ALA A 245 -17.91 -23.45 -12.71
N GLY A 246 -18.68 -22.62 -11.99
CA GLY A 246 -19.85 -23.05 -11.23
C GLY A 246 -19.55 -23.73 -9.90
N GLU A 247 -18.27 -23.98 -9.56
CA GLU A 247 -17.90 -24.46 -8.23
C GLU A 247 -18.19 -23.40 -7.18
N ARG A 248 -18.86 -23.79 -6.10
CA ARG A 248 -19.26 -22.91 -5.01
C ARG A 248 -18.47 -23.19 -3.75
N LEU A 249 -18.00 -22.12 -3.11
CA LEU A 249 -17.36 -22.14 -1.81
C LEU A 249 -18.08 -21.17 -0.86
N ASP A 250 -18.58 -21.67 0.26
CA ASP A 250 -19.14 -20.85 1.33
C ASP A 250 -18.08 -20.65 2.44
N VAL A 251 -17.87 -19.41 2.85
CA VAL A 251 -16.79 -19.01 3.77
C VAL A 251 -17.35 -18.03 4.80
N ASP A 252 -16.81 -18.04 6.02
CA ASP A 252 -17.00 -16.91 6.94
C ASP A 252 -16.61 -15.60 6.23
N THR A 253 -17.50 -14.60 6.29
CA THR A 253 -17.34 -13.35 5.54
C THR A 253 -16.01 -12.65 5.83
N GLY A 254 -15.53 -12.68 7.09
CA GLY A 254 -14.25 -12.07 7.44
C GLY A 254 -13.03 -12.83 6.92
N CYS A 255 -13.17 -14.12 6.64
CA CYS A 255 -12.07 -14.98 6.18
C CYS A 255 -11.72 -14.79 4.69
N VAL A 256 -12.47 -13.99 3.93
CA VAL A 256 -12.14 -13.67 2.54
C VAL A 256 -11.08 -12.58 2.52
N VAL A 257 -9.91 -12.89 1.95
CA VAL A 257 -8.81 -11.93 1.77
C VAL A 257 -8.93 -11.25 0.41
N ALA A 258 -8.97 -12.05 -0.66
CA ALA A 258 -9.08 -11.56 -2.02
C ALA A 258 -9.63 -12.63 -2.98
N TYR A 259 -10.05 -12.21 -4.18
CA TYR A 259 -10.40 -13.09 -5.28
C TYR A 259 -10.22 -12.42 -6.65
N THR A 260 -10.05 -13.23 -7.70
CA THR A 260 -9.98 -12.72 -9.08
C THR A 260 -11.34 -12.22 -9.54
N SER A 261 -11.34 -11.24 -10.45
CA SER A 261 -12.55 -10.57 -10.96
C SER A 261 -13.59 -11.51 -11.62
N THR A 262 -13.20 -12.73 -11.97
CA THR A 262 -14.07 -13.77 -12.56
C THR A 262 -14.93 -14.51 -11.52
N VAL A 263 -14.58 -14.43 -10.24
CA VAL A 263 -15.32 -15.08 -9.15
C VAL A 263 -16.54 -14.22 -8.79
N ASN A 264 -17.72 -14.83 -8.83
CA ASN A 264 -18.95 -14.20 -8.35
C ASN A 264 -19.00 -14.24 -6.82
N PHE A 265 -19.35 -13.12 -6.19
CA PHE A 265 -19.35 -12.95 -4.75
C PHE A 265 -20.70 -12.43 -4.25
N ASP A 266 -21.23 -13.08 -3.22
CA ASP A 266 -22.41 -12.64 -2.48
C ASP A 266 -22.22 -12.88 -0.98
N VAL A 267 -22.94 -12.14 -0.15
CA VAL A 267 -22.96 -12.35 1.30
C VAL A 267 -24.38 -12.73 1.71
N ARG A 268 -24.54 -13.75 2.55
CA ARG A 268 -25.85 -14.18 3.02
C ARG A 268 -25.84 -14.36 4.52
N ARG A 269 -26.90 -13.87 5.15
CA ARG A 269 -27.16 -14.18 6.56
C ARG A 269 -27.64 -15.61 6.65
N VAL A 270 -27.02 -16.42 7.50
CA VAL A 270 -27.48 -17.77 7.80
C VAL A 270 -28.70 -17.68 8.70
N ALA A 271 -29.84 -18.16 8.20
CA ALA A 271 -31.08 -18.20 8.97
C ALA A 271 -30.94 -19.12 10.20
N GLY A 272 -31.51 -18.71 11.34
CA GLY A 272 -31.55 -19.52 12.55
C GLY A 272 -30.27 -19.52 13.41
N LEU A 273 -29.15 -18.97 12.94
CA LEU A 273 -27.91 -18.87 13.72
C LEU A 273 -27.72 -17.45 14.28
N LYS A 274 -27.65 -17.35 15.61
CA LYS A 274 -27.22 -16.15 16.34
C LYS A 274 -25.76 -16.31 16.76
N SER A 275 -24.90 -15.33 16.46
CA SER A 275 -23.54 -15.34 17.00
C SER A 275 -23.53 -14.74 18.40
N MET A 276 -23.09 -15.52 19.40
CA MET A 276 -22.81 -14.98 20.74
C MET A 276 -21.53 -14.12 20.77
N PHE A 277 -20.63 -14.32 19.80
CA PHE A 277 -19.34 -13.61 19.73
C PHE A 277 -19.41 -12.25 19.04
N PHE A 278 -20.53 -11.95 18.37
CA PHE A 278 -20.74 -10.71 17.63
C PHE A 278 -21.99 -9.97 18.13
N GLY A 279 -22.22 -9.98 19.46
CA GLY A 279 -23.32 -9.20 20.07
C GLY A 279 -24.73 -9.60 19.61
N GLY A 280 -24.93 -10.82 19.11
CA GLY A 280 -26.22 -11.28 18.56
C GLY A 280 -26.45 -10.93 17.09
N GLU A 281 -25.51 -10.23 16.43
CA GLU A 281 -25.51 -10.07 14.98
C GLU A 281 -25.37 -11.47 14.35
N GLY A 282 -26.25 -11.79 13.39
CA GLY A 282 -26.32 -13.14 12.82
C GLY A 282 -25.02 -13.61 12.20
N VAL A 283 -24.91 -14.90 11.90
CA VAL A 283 -23.77 -15.42 11.14
C VAL A 283 -23.93 -15.03 9.67
N PHE A 284 -22.90 -14.43 9.07
CA PHE A 284 -22.86 -14.08 7.66
C PHE A 284 -21.82 -14.93 6.93
N LEU A 285 -22.24 -15.61 5.87
CA LEU A 285 -21.35 -16.35 4.98
C LEU A 285 -21.19 -15.59 3.67
N ALA A 286 -19.95 -15.48 3.22
CA ALA A 286 -19.63 -15.15 1.86
C ALA A 286 -19.77 -16.41 0.99
N THR A 287 -20.47 -16.28 -0.14
CA THR A 287 -20.56 -17.31 -1.17
C THR A 287 -19.73 -16.87 -2.36
N LEU A 288 -18.68 -17.63 -2.66
CA LEU A 288 -17.81 -17.44 -3.83
C LEU A 288 -18.15 -18.51 -4.86
N THR A 289 -18.37 -18.14 -6.11
CA THR A 289 -18.65 -19.08 -7.22
C THR A 289 -17.70 -18.83 -8.37
N GLY A 290 -16.98 -19.87 -8.79
CA GLY A 290 -15.97 -19.80 -9.83
C GLY A 290 -16.52 -19.63 -11.26
N PRO A 291 -15.64 -19.44 -12.25
CA PRO A 291 -14.22 -19.80 -12.17
C PRO A 291 -13.32 -18.69 -11.59
N GLY A 292 -12.20 -19.08 -10.98
CA GLY A 292 -11.11 -18.17 -10.63
C GLY A 292 -10.45 -18.46 -9.28
N HIS A 293 -9.52 -17.59 -8.91
CA HIS A 293 -8.67 -17.79 -7.74
C HIS A 293 -9.23 -17.05 -6.52
N VAL A 294 -9.11 -17.68 -5.35
CA VAL A 294 -9.57 -17.16 -4.06
C VAL A 294 -8.48 -17.32 -3.01
N TRP A 295 -8.21 -16.25 -2.27
CA TRP A 295 -7.32 -16.22 -1.11
C TRP A 295 -8.13 -16.05 0.17
N LEU A 296 -7.87 -16.93 1.15
CA LEU A 296 -8.59 -16.99 2.42
C LEU A 296 -7.62 -16.92 3.60
N GLN A 297 -8.10 -16.40 4.73
CA GLN A 297 -7.35 -16.30 5.98
C GLN A 297 -7.98 -17.10 7.10
N SER A 298 -7.16 -17.70 7.97
CA SER A 298 -7.63 -18.49 9.11
C SER A 298 -8.05 -17.61 10.30
N LEU A 299 -7.43 -16.44 10.47
CA LEU A 299 -7.64 -15.55 11.62
C LEU A 299 -7.96 -14.12 11.15
N PRO A 300 -9.19 -13.86 10.72
CA PRO A 300 -9.57 -12.52 10.29
C PRO A 300 -9.60 -11.54 11.47
N PHE A 301 -9.18 -10.29 11.23
CA PHE A 301 -9.10 -9.26 12.26
C PHE A 301 -10.44 -9.04 12.98
N SER A 302 -11.56 -9.03 12.25
CA SER A 302 -12.90 -8.87 12.82
C SER A 302 -13.25 -9.95 13.85
N ARG A 303 -12.80 -11.20 13.63
CA ARG A 303 -12.98 -12.29 14.59
C ARG A 303 -12.10 -12.09 15.82
N LEU A 304 -10.84 -11.71 15.64
CA LEU A 304 -9.93 -11.40 16.74
C LEU A 304 -10.48 -10.25 17.60
N ALA A 305 -10.83 -9.13 16.97
CA ALA A 305 -11.40 -7.96 17.61
C ALA A 305 -12.71 -8.28 18.35
N GLY A 306 -13.63 -9.02 17.71
CA GLY A 306 -14.88 -9.44 18.35
C GLY A 306 -14.65 -10.32 19.59
N ARG A 307 -13.65 -11.20 19.56
CA ARG A 307 -13.27 -12.01 20.71
C ARG A 307 -12.63 -11.20 21.83
N MET A 308 -11.75 -10.25 21.50
CA MET A 308 -11.17 -9.35 22.49
C MET A 308 -12.25 -8.47 23.13
N PHE A 309 -13.19 -7.94 22.35
CA PHE A 309 -14.31 -7.14 22.84
C PHE A 309 -15.23 -7.94 23.77
N ALA A 310 -15.57 -9.18 23.40
CA ALA A 310 -16.39 -10.06 24.24
C ALA A 310 -15.69 -10.48 25.54
N ALA A 311 -14.35 -10.55 25.55
CA ALA A 311 -13.54 -10.89 26.71
C ALA A 311 -13.14 -9.69 27.58
N ALA A 312 -13.21 -8.47 27.03
CA ALA A 312 -12.93 -7.25 27.78
C ALA A 312 -13.94 -7.11 28.94
N PRO A 313 -13.50 -6.70 30.14
CA PRO A 313 -14.42 -6.41 31.22
C PRO A 313 -15.43 -5.37 30.74
N GLN A 314 -16.72 -5.69 30.73
CA GLN A 314 -17.80 -4.75 30.44
C GLN A 314 -18.01 -3.78 31.63
N GLY A 315 -16.90 -3.31 32.21
CA GLY A 315 -16.82 -2.47 33.39
C GLY A 315 -17.03 -1.01 33.04
N GLY A 316 -18.28 -0.66 32.73
CA GLY A 316 -18.72 0.72 32.56
C GLY A 316 -20.04 0.95 33.32
N GLY A 317 -19.96 1.16 34.63
CA GLY A 317 -20.95 1.99 35.34
C GLY A 317 -22.17 1.30 35.97
N GLN A 318 -22.10 0.03 36.37
CA GLN A 318 -22.95 -0.44 37.47
C GLN A 318 -22.09 -1.13 38.51
N SER A 319 -21.77 -0.38 39.57
CA SER A 319 -21.62 -0.98 40.90
C SER A 319 -22.96 -1.63 41.26
N ARG A 320 -23.21 -2.80 40.69
CA ARG A 320 -24.12 -3.78 41.27
C ARG A 320 -23.29 -4.47 42.32
N GLY A 321 -23.34 -3.90 43.53
CA GLY A 321 -22.83 -4.56 44.73
C GLY A 321 -23.30 -6.00 44.72
N GLU A 322 -22.34 -6.91 44.70
CA GLU A 322 -22.59 -8.32 44.98
C GLU A 322 -23.30 -8.42 46.32
N GLY A 323 -24.28 -9.32 46.35
CA GLY A 323 -25.11 -9.56 47.50
C GLY A 323 -24.27 -9.91 48.72
N SER A 324 -24.24 -9.00 49.68
CA SER A 324 -24.27 -9.40 51.07
C SER A 324 -25.56 -8.85 51.64
N VAL A 325 -26.40 -9.76 52.15
CA VAL A 325 -27.64 -9.46 52.89
C VAL A 325 -27.35 -8.63 54.16
N LEU A 326 -26.08 -8.30 54.42
CA LEU A 326 -25.60 -7.43 55.50
C LEU A 326 -25.35 -5.95 55.08
N GLY A 327 -25.45 -5.60 53.79
CA GLY A 327 -25.12 -4.26 53.27
C GLY A 327 -26.12 -3.14 53.62
N GLY A 328 -27.28 -3.48 54.21
CA GLY A 328 -28.28 -2.50 54.67
C GLY A 328 -27.96 -1.86 56.02
N LEU A 329 -27.14 -2.50 56.86
CA LEU A 329 -26.83 -2.03 58.22
C LEU A 329 -25.52 -1.22 58.30
N GLY A 330 -24.59 -1.40 57.36
CA GLY A 330 -23.31 -0.68 57.36
C GLY A 330 -23.40 0.80 57.00
N ARG A 331 -24.49 1.24 56.34
CA ARG A 331 -24.64 2.63 55.87
C ARG A 331 -25.26 3.59 56.89
N ILE A 332 -25.62 3.10 58.08
CA ILE A 332 -26.05 3.92 59.23
C ILE A 332 -24.89 4.18 60.22
N LEU A 333 -23.75 3.49 60.07
CA LEU A 333 -22.61 3.58 60.99
C LEU A 333 -21.39 4.32 60.41
N ASP A 334 -21.35 4.58 59.10
CA ASP A 334 -20.30 5.40 58.49
C ASP A 334 -20.71 6.88 58.52
N GLY A 335 -20.52 7.45 59.70
CA GLY A 335 -20.80 8.84 60.03
C GLY A 335 -19.87 9.81 59.31
N ASP A 336 -20.43 11.00 59.08
CA ASP A 336 -19.76 12.23 58.67
C ASP A 336 -18.39 12.40 59.32
N ASN A 337 -17.38 12.66 58.50
CA ASN A 337 -16.18 13.38 58.93
C ASN A 337 -15.85 14.41 57.84
N ASN A 338 -16.48 15.58 57.96
CA ASN A 338 -15.97 16.82 57.39
C ASN A 338 -14.75 17.26 58.21
N PHE A 339 -13.58 17.27 57.59
CA PHE A 339 -12.48 18.21 57.85
C PHE A 339 -11.78 18.52 56.53
#